data_AF-A0A925L9U8-F1
#
_entry.id   AF-A0A925L9U8-F1
#
_cell.length_a   1.000
_cell.length_b   1.000
_cell.length_c   1.000
_cell.angle_alpha   90.00
_cell.angle_beta   90.00
_cell.angle_gamma   90.00
#
_symmetry.space_group_name_H-M   'P 1'
#
loop_
_entity.id
_entity.type
_entity.pdbx_description
1 polymer ?
#
loop_
_entity_poly.entity_id
_entity_poly.type
_entity_poly.pdbx_seq_one_letter_code
_entity_poly.pdbx_strand_id
1 'polypeptide(L)' 'TIVEVNGAGAESTHIWDRQTTLPQAWLALMRQYRWLYEIGHANRARGFKPMRWAQFLRDYRREKLLTPQYPATD' A
#
# COMPACT_ATOMS: atom_id res chain seq x y z
N THR A 1 -6.40 -21.60 8.48
CA THR A 1 -6.41 -20.14 8.58
C THR A 1 -5.92 -19.55 7.27
N ILE A 2 -6.67 -18.66 6.63
CA ILE A 2 -6.24 -17.91 5.43
C ILE A 2 -6.01 -16.47 5.87
N VAL A 3 -4.86 -15.87 5.53
CA VAL A 3 -4.49 -14.50 5.90
C VAL A 3 -4.19 -13.72 4.62
N GLU A 4 -4.89 -12.60 4.43
CA GLU A 4 -4.60 -11.65 3.37
C GLU A 4 -3.39 -10.78 3.76
N VAL A 5 -2.41 -10.69 2.86
CA VAL A 5 -1.28 -9.79 3.03
C VAL A 5 -1.45 -8.64 2.06
N ASN A 6 -1.80 -7.49 2.61
CA ASN A 6 -1.96 -6.27 1.85
C ASN A 6 -0.60 -5.64 1.48
N GLY A 7 -0.59 -4.89 0.38
CA GLY A 7 0.56 -4.09 -0.03
C GLY A 7 0.81 -2.93 0.94
N ALA A 8 2.03 -2.39 0.93
CA ALA A 8 2.45 -1.31 1.83
C ALA A 8 1.61 -0.02 1.75
N GLY A 9 0.86 0.18 0.67
CA GLY A 9 -0.05 1.32 0.47
C GLY A 9 -1.46 1.09 1.03
N ALA A 10 -1.78 -0.11 1.53
CA ALA A 10 -3.08 -0.37 2.14
C ALA A 10 -3.15 0.21 3.54
N GLU A 11 -4.33 0.66 3.95
CA GLU A 11 -4.53 1.25 5.26
C GLU A 11 -4.71 0.18 6.33
N SER A 12 -4.20 0.45 7.53
CA SER A 12 -4.41 -0.46 8.66
C SER A 12 -5.89 -0.48 9.06
N THR A 13 -6.54 -1.65 9.03
CA THR A 13 -8.00 -1.80 9.25
C THR A 13 -8.52 -1.15 10.53
N HIS A 14 -7.69 -1.07 11.60
CA HIS A 14 -8.07 -0.45 12.87
C HIS A 14 -8.39 1.05 12.77
N ILE A 15 -7.91 1.78 11.75
CA ILE A 15 -8.21 3.21 11.62
C ILE A 15 -9.68 3.47 11.28
N TRP A 16 -10.38 2.44 10.78
CA TRP A 16 -11.81 2.47 10.45
C TRP A 16 -12.71 2.07 11.63
N ASP A 17 -12.13 1.76 12.80
CA ASP A 17 -12.91 1.49 14.00
C ASP A 17 -13.75 2.71 14.40
N ARG A 18 -15.00 2.48 14.82
CA ARG A 18 -15.96 3.55 15.15
C ARG A 18 -15.52 4.42 16.32
N GLN A 19 -14.61 3.93 17.16
CA GLN A 19 -14.02 4.64 18.30
C GLN A 19 -12.74 5.39 17.92
N THR A 20 -12.17 5.15 16.74
CA THR A 20 -10.98 5.85 16.26
C THR A 20 -11.36 7.26 15.81
N THR A 21 -10.78 8.26 16.46
CA THR A 21 -10.92 9.66 16.06
C THR A 21 -10.06 9.98 14.85
N LEU A 22 -10.42 11.02 14.09
CA LEU A 22 -9.65 11.45 12.91
C LEU A 22 -8.15 11.72 13.21
N PRO A 23 -7.76 12.40 14.31
CA PRO A 23 -6.35 12.56 14.65
C PRO A 23 -5.64 11.24 14.93
N GLN A 24 -6.31 10.27 15.56
CA GLN A 24 -5.73 8.95 15.82
C GLN A 24 -5.51 8.18 14.51
N ALA A 25 -6.50 8.16 13.62
CA ALA A 25 -6.39 7.55 12.30
C ALA A 25 -5.24 8.17 11.50
N TRP A 26 -5.14 9.50 11.50
CA TRP A 26 -4.06 10.22 10.83
C TRP A 26 -2.68 9.86 11.40
N LEU A 27 -2.52 9.87 12.73
CA LEU A 27 -1.25 9.50 13.38
C LEU A 27 -0.85 8.05 13.08
N ALA A 28 -1.83 7.13 13.03
CA ALA A 28 -1.60 5.74 12.66
C ALA A 28 -1.10 5.62 11.21
N LEU A 29 -1.76 6.31 10.27
CA LEU A 29 -1.34 6.37 8.86
C LEU A 29 0.07 6.95 8.71
N MET A 30 0.36 8.09 9.36
CA MET A 30 1.69 8.71 9.28
C MET A 30 2.79 7.79 9.84
N ARG A 31 2.49 7.06 10.92
CA ARG A 31 3.40 6.06 11.48
C ARG A 31 3.66 4.91 10.49
N GLN A 32 2.61 4.44 9.82
CA GLN A 32 2.74 3.42 8.78
C GLN A 32 3.60 3.88 7.61
N TYR A 33 3.39 5.11 7.12
CA TYR A 33 4.25 5.69 6.08
C TYR A 33 5.71 5.81 6.53
N ARG A 34 5.96 6.22 7.77
CA ARG A 34 7.32 6.25 8.32
C ARG A 34 7.98 4.87 8.25
N TRP A 35 7.29 3.82 8.70
CA TRP A 35 7.81 2.44 8.61
C TRP A 35 8.08 2.01 7.17
N LEU A 36 7.19 2.36 6.22
CA LEU A 36 7.38 2.06 4.82
C LEU A 36 8.71 2.63 4.29
N TYR A 37 9.00 3.90 4.59
CA TYR A 37 10.27 4.52 4.17
C TYR A 37 11.49 3.96 4.90
N GLU A 38 11.39 3.67 6.20
CA GLU A 38 12.46 3.04 6.99
C GLU A 38 12.81 1.65 6.45
N ILE A 39 11.80 0.82 6.17
CA ILE A 39 11.98 -0.52 5.57
C ILE A 39 12.56 -0.39 4.16
N GLY A 40 12.06 0.54 3.35
CA GLY A 40 12.58 0.81 2.01
C GLY A 40 14.06 1.22 2.05
N HIS A 41 14.44 2.09 2.98
CA HIS A 41 15.82 2.48 3.20
C HIS A 41 16.70 1.30 3.62
N ALA A 42 16.26 0.50 4.60
CA ALA A 42 16.97 -0.69 5.06
C ALA A 42 17.16 -1.71 3.93
N ASN A 43 16.16 -1.91 3.07
CA ASN A 43 16.28 -2.78 1.91
C ASN A 43 17.28 -2.24 0.87
N ARG A 44 17.30 -0.92 0.63
CA ARG A 44 18.33 -0.32 -0.24
C ARG A 44 19.73 -0.51 0.33
N ALA A 45 19.91 -0.35 1.64
CA ALA A 45 21.19 -0.58 2.32
C ALA A 45 21.65 -2.05 2.18
N ARG A 46 20.71 -3.00 2.11
CA ARG A 46 20.97 -4.43 1.83
C ARG A 46 21.23 -4.74 0.34
N GLY A 47 21.21 -3.74 -0.54
CA GLY A 47 21.47 -3.90 -1.98
C GLY A 47 20.22 -4.19 -2.84
N PHE A 48 19.02 -4.21 -2.25
CA PHE A 48 17.79 -4.36 -3.04
C PHE A 48 17.53 -3.11 -3.89
N LYS A 49 17.26 -3.31 -5.18
CA LYS A 49 16.97 -2.23 -6.13
C LYS A 49 15.47 -2.01 -6.21
N PRO A 50 14.99 -0.75 -6.20
CA PRO A 50 13.58 -0.46 -6.41
C PRO A 50 13.16 -0.83 -7.85
N MET A 51 11.86 -1.00 -8.05
CA MET A 51 11.27 -1.19 -9.37
C MET A 51 11.65 -0.02 -10.30
N ARG A 52 11.91 -0.32 -11.57
CA ARG A 52 12.18 0.71 -12.58
C ARG A 52 10.87 1.40 -12.97
N TRP A 53 10.92 2.70 -13.24
CA TRP A 53 9.75 3.46 -13.72
C TRP A 53 9.08 2.84 -14.95
N ALA A 54 9.86 2.31 -15.90
CA ALA A 54 9.31 1.63 -17.07
C ALA A 54 8.47 0.38 -16.71
N GLN A 55 8.87 -0.37 -15.68
CA GLN A 55 8.10 -1.52 -15.19
C GLN A 55 6.82 -1.05 -14.51
N PHE A 56 6.91 -0.02 -13.66
CA PHE A 56 5.74 0.57 -13.01
C PHE A 56 4.71 1.05 -14.03
N LEU A 57 5.13 1.80 -15.04
CA LEU A 57 4.23 2.32 -16.08
C LEU A 57 3.60 1.19 -16.90
N ARG A 58 4.35 0.12 -17.20
CA ARG A 58 3.82 -1.07 -17.89
C ARG A 58 2.72 -1.73 -17.04
N ASP A 59 2.99 -1.93 -15.75
CA ASP A 59 2.08 -2.63 -14.84
C ASP A 59 0.83 -1.79 -14.55
N TYR A 60 0.99 -0.46 -14.40
CA TYR A 60 -0.11 0.49 -14.30
C TYR A 60 -1.00 0.50 -15.55
N ARG A 61 -0.42 0.53 -16.75
CA ARG A 61 -1.20 0.43 -18.00
C ARG A 61 -1.98 -0.88 -18.06
N ARG A 62 -1.35 -1.99 -17.67
CA ARG A 62 -2.02 -3.30 -17.60
C ARG A 62 -3.18 -3.27 -16.62
N GLU A 63 -2.99 -2.72 -15.42
CA GLU A 63 -4.05 -2.54 -14.42
C GLU A 63 -5.24 -1.77 -15.04
N LYS A 64 -4.99 -0.61 -15.67
CA LYS A 64 -6.06 0.20 -16.30
C LYS A 64 -6.76 -0.46 -17.48
N LEU A 65 -6.12 -1.41 -18.16
CA LEU A 65 -6.77 -2.23 -19.20
C LEU A 65 -7.64 -3.35 -18.60
N LEU A 66 -7.31 -3.81 -17.39
CA LEU A 66 -8.06 -4.84 -16.67
C LEU A 66 -9.23 -4.26 -15.88
N THR A 67 -9.11 -3.05 -15.34
CA THR A 67 -10.15 -2.44 -14.49
C THR A 67 -11.55 -2.48 -15.12
N PRO A 68 -11.75 -2.15 -16.41
CA PRO A 68 -13.08 -2.19 -17.03
C PRO A 68 -13.67 -3.61 -17.23
N GLN A 69 -12.85 -4.65 -17.06
CA GLN A 69 -13.28 -6.05 -17.19
C GLN A 69 -13.78 -6.63 -15.87
N TYR A 70 -13.54 -5.94 -14.75
CA TYR A 70 -14.09 -6.35 -13.46
C TYR A 70 -15.60 -6.05 -13.41
N PRO A 71 -16.40 -6.92 -12.77
CA PRO A 71 -17.79 -6.62 -12.51
C PRO A 71 -17.90 -5.31 -11.70
N ALA A 72 -19.04 -4.62 -11.85
CA ALA A 72 -19.34 -3.48 -10.99
C ALA A 72 -19.30 -3.94 -9.53
N THR A 73 -18.57 -3.21 -8.71
CA THR A 73 -18.63 -3.33 -7.25
C THR A 73 -19.77 -2.44 -6.76
N ASP A 74 -20.70 -3.01 -5.99
CA ASP A 74 -21.81 -2.30 -5.35
C ASP A 74 -21.35 -1.27 -4.31
#